data_AF-A0A5B1CS93-F1
#
_entry.id   AF-A0A5B1CS93-F1
#
_cell.length_a   1.000
_cell.length_b   1.000
_cell.length_c   1.000
_cell.angle_alpha   90.00
_cell.angle_beta   90.00
_cell.angle_gamma   90.00
#
_symmetry.space_group_name_H-M   'P 1'
#
loop_
_entity.id
_entity.type
_entity.pdbx_description
1 polymer ?
#
loop_
_entity_poly.entity_id
_entity_poly.type
_entity_poly.pdbx_seq_one_letter_code
_entity_poly.pdbx_strand_id
1 'polypeptide(L)' 'MSTDGRTITGIVKDGVIVPQSGNGLPDGMEVSIVIPEEAMTPELREELAAWQQAGMQSWGMIDEWEREEQ' A
#
# COMPACT_ATOMS: atom_id res chain seq x y z
N MET A 1 0.78 -0.12 20.66
CA MET A 1 -0.63 0.11 20.28
C MET A 1 -1.18 -1.25 19.86
N SER A 2 -2.11 -1.82 20.64
CA SER A 2 -2.70 -3.12 20.31
C SER A 2 -3.75 -2.91 19.23
N THR A 3 -3.44 -3.27 18.00
CA THR A 3 -4.44 -3.37 16.93
C THR A 3 -5.21 -4.66 17.19
N ASP A 4 -6.39 -4.56 17.80
CA ASP A 4 -7.41 -5.62 17.75
C ASP A 4 -7.95 -5.71 16.31
N GLY A 5 -7.07 -6.09 15.38
CA GLY A 5 -7.37 -6.25 13.97
C GLY A 5 -7.83 -7.68 13.71
N ARG A 6 -8.99 -7.82 13.07
CA ARG A 6 -9.34 -9.09 12.42
C ARG A 6 -8.59 -9.18 11.10
N THR A 7 -7.86 -10.26 10.88
CA THR A 7 -7.26 -10.57 9.58
C THR A 7 -8.36 -10.89 8.58
N ILE A 8 -8.42 -10.12 7.50
CA ILE A 8 -9.32 -10.39 6.36
C ILE A 8 -8.48 -11.07 5.29
N THR A 9 -8.81 -12.32 4.96
CA THR A 9 -8.13 -13.04 3.89
C THR A 9 -8.69 -12.62 2.53
N GLY A 10 -7.81 -12.55 1.54
CA GLY A 10 -8.17 -12.24 0.16
C GLY A 10 -7.40 -13.13 -0.82
N ILE A 11 -7.87 -13.16 -2.06
CA ILE A 11 -7.13 -13.77 -3.17
C ILE A 11 -6.71 -12.69 -4.14
N VAL A 12 -5.54 -12.86 -4.77
CA VAL A 12 -5.15 -12.02 -5.89
C VAL A 12 -5.87 -12.51 -7.14
N LYS A 13 -6.62 -11.64 -7.79
CA LYS A 13 -7.28 -11.88 -9.07
C LYS A 13 -6.95 -10.72 -10.00
N ASP A 14 -6.29 -11.02 -11.13
CA ASP A 14 -5.88 -10.02 -12.13
C ASP A 14 -5.07 -8.86 -11.52
N GLY A 15 -4.20 -9.16 -10.55
CA GLY A 15 -3.41 -8.15 -9.83
C GLY A 15 -4.15 -7.39 -8.72
N VAL A 16 -5.44 -7.68 -8.49
CA VAL A 16 -6.26 -7.04 -7.46
C VAL A 16 -6.48 -8.00 -6.28
N ILE A 17 -6.29 -7.52 -5.05
CA ILE A 17 -6.64 -8.28 -3.84
C ILE A 17 -8.15 -8.19 -3.64
N VAL A 18 -8.82 -9.34 -3.69
CA VAL A 18 -10.26 -9.47 -3.46
C VAL A 18 -10.49 -10.14 -2.11
N PRO A 19 -11.06 -9.44 -1.11
CA PRO A 19 -11.45 -10.05 0.15
C PRO A 19 -12.37 -11.25 -0.07
N GLN A 20 -12.10 -12.37 0.61
CA GLN A 20 -12.96 -13.55 0.55
C GLN A 20 -14.23 -13.39 1.39
N SER A 21 -14.25 -12.44 2.34
CA SER A 21 -15.46 -12.11 3.08
C SER A 21 -16.50 -11.51 2.13
N GLY A 22 -17.69 -12.10 2.09
CA GLY A 22 -18.81 -11.61 1.28
C GLY A 22 -19.31 -10.20 1.66
N ASN A 23 -18.80 -9.63 2.75
CA ASN A 23 -19.01 -8.24 3.10
C ASN A 23 -17.87 -7.41 2.50
N GLY A 24 -18.22 -6.53 1.56
CA GLY A 24 -17.30 -5.54 1.03
C GLY A 24 -16.74 -4.68 2.16
N LEU A 25 -15.48 -4.24 2.00
CA LEU A 25 -14.89 -3.29 2.92
C LEU A 25 -15.59 -1.94 2.74
N PRO A 26 -15.90 -1.21 3.83
CA PRO A 26 -16.43 0.14 3.77
C PRO A 26 -15.54 1.08 2.96
N ASP A 27 -16.16 2.00 2.22
CA ASP A 27 -15.46 3.06 1.52
C ASP A 27 -14.64 3.92 2.51
N GLY A 28 -13.42 4.28 2.10
CA GLY A 28 -12.49 5.06 2.93
C GLY A 28 -11.78 4.27 4.04
N MET A 29 -11.96 2.94 4.11
CA MET A 29 -11.23 2.09 5.04
C MET A 29 -9.74 2.01 4.66
N GLU A 30 -8.86 2.37 5.60
CA GLU A 30 -7.43 2.15 5.46
C GLU A 30 -7.10 0.66 5.61
N VAL A 31 -6.27 0.14 4.71
CA VAL A 31 -5.86 -1.27 4.71
C VAL A 31 -4.34 -1.36 4.63
N SER A 32 -3.78 -2.32 5.38
CA SER A 32 -2.37 -2.66 5.32
C SER A 32 -2.20 -4.04 4.69
N ILE A 33 -1.35 -4.13 3.68
CA ILE A 33 -1.03 -5.37 2.96
C ILE A 33 0.39 -5.77 3.36
N VAL A 34 0.53 -6.96 3.93
CA VAL A 34 1.83 -7.53 4.30
C VAL A 34 2.16 -8.64 3.32
N ILE A 35 3.20 -8.44 2.52
CA ILE A 35 3.71 -9.43 1.56
C ILE A 35 4.95 -10.09 2.17
N PRO A 36 4.99 -11.42 2.31
CA PRO A 36 6.17 -12.11 2.81
C PRO A 36 7.32 -12.05 1.77
N GLU A 37 8.56 -11.95 2.24
CA GLU A 37 9.72 -11.68 1.38
C GLU A 37 9.98 -12.81 0.36
N GLU A 38 9.66 -14.05 0.73
CA GLU A 38 9.74 -15.22 -0.14
C GLU A 38 8.75 -15.19 -1.32
N ALA A 39 7.67 -14.41 -1.21
CA ALA A 39 6.69 -14.23 -2.28
C ALA A 39 6.99 -13.02 -3.17
N MET A 40 8.01 -12.21 -2.84
CA MET A 40 8.42 -11.05 -3.63
C MET A 40 9.31 -11.50 -4.79
N THR A 41 8.71 -11.66 -5.96
CA THR A 41 9.46 -11.89 -7.21
C THR A 41 10.39 -10.69 -7.51
N PRO A 42 11.49 -10.89 -8.25
CA PRO A 42 12.40 -9.79 -8.61
C PRO A 42 11.68 -8.61 -9.27
N GLU A 43 10.73 -8.89 -10.16
CA GLU A 43 9.96 -7.87 -10.88
C GLU A 43 9.10 -7.05 -9.92
N LEU A 44 8.41 -7.71 -8.98
CA LEU A 44 7.60 -7.03 -7.97
C LEU A 44 8.47 -6.16 -7.03
N ARG A 45 9.70 -6.59 -6.72
CA ARG A 45 10.65 -5.80 -5.93
C ARG A 45 11.04 -4.53 -6.67
N GLU A 46 11.35 -4.64 -7.95
CA GLU A 46 11.72 -3.49 -8.79
C GLU A 46 10.56 -2.51 -8.93
N GLU A 47 9.34 -3.00 -9.18
CA GLU A 47 8.16 -2.15 -9.22
C GLU A 47 7.95 -1.44 -7.89
N LEU A 48 7.90 -2.15 -6.75
CA LEU A 48 7.72 -1.54 -5.43
C LEU A 48 8.81 -0.52 -5.09
N ALA A 49 10.07 -0.77 -5.47
CA ALA A 49 11.15 0.18 -5.30
C ALA A 49 10.96 1.44 -6.15
N ALA A 50 10.50 1.31 -7.39
CA ALA A 50 10.17 2.44 -8.24
C ALA A 50 9.00 3.26 -7.66
N TRP A 51 7.96 2.61 -7.16
CA TRP A 51 6.85 3.26 -6.46
C TRP A 51 7.30 3.98 -5.19
N GLN A 52 8.18 3.37 -4.40
CA GLN A 52 8.74 3.99 -3.19
C GLN A 52 9.57 5.24 -3.53
N GLN A 53 10.40 5.19 -4.58
CA GLN A 53 11.18 6.34 -5.03
C GLN A 53 10.28 7.47 -5.57
N ALA A 54 9.27 7.14 -6.38
CA ALA A 54 8.31 8.12 -6.89
C ALA A 54 7.50 8.77 -5.75
N GLY A 55 7.13 8.00 -4.74
CA GLY A 55 6.51 8.52 -3.52
C GLY A 55 7.43 9.49 -2.78
N MET A 56 8.69 9.13 -2.58
CA MET A 56 9.66 10.00 -1.90
C MET A 56 9.90 11.32 -2.65
N GLN A 57 9.94 11.29 -3.99
CA GLN A 57 10.03 12.51 -4.80
C GLN A 57 8.77 13.39 -4.70
N SER A 58 7.59 12.77 -4.58
CA SER A 58 6.32 13.49 -4.41
C SER A 58 6.22 14.19 -3.06
N TRP A 59 6.69 13.54 -1.98
CA TRP A 59 6.77 14.17 -0.66
C TRP A 59 7.81 15.30 -0.61
N GLY A 60 8.94 15.16 -1.30
CA GLY A 60 9.96 16.21 -1.40
C GLY A 60 9.47 17.49 -2.09
N MET A 61 8.58 17.39 -3.08
CA MET A 61 7.98 18.57 -3.72
C MET A 61 6.94 19.26 -2.82
N ILE A 62 6.24 18.52 -1.96
CA ILE A 62 5.29 19.09 -1.00
C ILE A 62 6.04 19.95 0.04
N ASP A 63 7.18 19.47 0.55
CA ASP A 63 8.06 20.24 1.45
C ASP A 63 8.62 21.52 0.79
N GLU A 64 8.90 21.49 -0.51
CA GLU A 64 9.43 22.64 -1.26
C GLU A 64 8.32 23.70 -1.50
N TRP A 65 7.08 23.27 -1.76
CA TRP A 65 5.95 24.18 -1.95
C TRP A 65 5.50 24.85 -0.64
N GLU A 66 5.54 24.16 0.50
CA GLU A 66 5.25 24.77 1.81
C GLU A 66 6.32 25.79 2.26
N ARG A 67 7.53 25.69 1.71
CA ARG A 67 8.64 26.59 2.04
C ARG A 67 8.63 27.88 1.21
N GLU A 68 8.02 27.87 0.02
CA GLU A 68 7.89 29.05 -0.85
C GLU A 68 6.68 29.94 -0.51
N GLU A 69 5.72 29.44 0.29
CA GLU A 69 4.55 30.21 0.76
C GLU A 69 4.73 30.87 2.14
N GLN A 70 5.94 30.87 2.72
CA GLN A 70 6.30 31.63 3.95
C GLN A 70 7.15 32.86 3.66
#